data_AF-A0A6A2WZP1-F1
#
_entry.id   AF-A0A6A2WZP1-F1
#
_cell.length_a   1.000
_cell.length_b   1.000
_cell.length_c   1.000
_cell.angle_alpha   90.00
_cell.angle_beta   90.00
_cell.angle_gamma   90.00
#
_symmetry.space_group_name_H-M   'P 1'
#
loop_
_entity.id
_entity.type
_entity.pdbx_description
1 polymer ?
#
loop_
_entity_poly.entity_id
_entity_poly.type
_entity_poly.pdbx_seq_one_letter_code
_entity_poly.pdbx_strand_id
1 'polypeptide(L)'
;MKLKLVSTLTVGLFVVSCVAELQRFEHAAKPDGSLSFLVVGDWGRRGHYNQSQVALQMGLIGEKIGIDFVISTGDNFYGNGLTGVGDPAFHESFTDIYTAPSLQKQWYTVLGNHDYRGNVEAQLSPILRKIDSRWLCLRSFILNAGPEMAEFFFVDTTPFVSKYFTDPQGHVYDWRGILPRRKYLNRILMEVESALRESSTTWKIVVGHHPIMSAGHHGNTDELSDGLLPLLQAYEVDLYINGHDHCLEHISSSERYTYIHTYIHTYIHTYIHTYIHTYIHTYIHTYIHTYIHTYIHTYIHTCMYNCTCYYTKECLLTMLVVGFNL
;
A
#
# COMPACT_ATOMS: atom_id res chain seq x y z
N MET A 1 -60.18 -4.74 33.68
CA MET A 1 -59.28 -4.83 32.51
C MET A 1 -58.05 -3.96 32.81
N LYS A 2 -56.91 -4.54 33.21
CA LYS A 2 -55.67 -3.79 33.49
C LYS A 2 -54.76 -3.93 32.26
N LEU A 3 -54.55 -2.83 31.54
CA LEU A 3 -53.61 -2.78 30.42
C LEU A 3 -52.18 -2.72 30.99
N LYS A 4 -51.35 -3.75 30.74
CA LYS A 4 -49.91 -3.70 31.01
C LYS A 4 -49.22 -3.11 29.79
N LEU A 5 -48.61 -1.94 29.94
CA LEU A 5 -47.72 -1.35 28.95
C LEU A 5 -46.37 -2.06 29.05
N VAL A 6 -46.02 -2.86 28.05
CA VAL A 6 -44.68 -3.45 27.92
C VAL A 6 -43.85 -2.48 27.09
N SER A 7 -42.91 -1.78 27.73
CA SER A 7 -41.91 -0.94 27.06
C SER A 7 -40.77 -1.84 26.61
N THR A 8 -40.69 -2.13 25.31
CA THR A 8 -39.54 -2.82 24.71
C THR A 8 -38.43 -1.80 24.49
N LEU A 9 -37.37 -1.87 25.29
CA LEU A 9 -36.17 -1.04 25.12
C LEU A 9 -35.28 -1.67 24.04
N THR A 10 -35.32 -1.14 22.82
CA THR A 10 -34.37 -1.50 21.76
C THR A 10 -33.04 -0.80 22.02
N VAL A 11 -32.09 -1.53 22.61
CA VAL A 11 -30.69 -1.10 22.70
C VAL A 11 -30.07 -1.30 21.32
N GLY A 12 -30.02 -0.22 20.53
CA GLY A 12 -29.25 -0.20 19.28
C GLY A 12 -27.76 -0.27 19.60
N LEU A 13 -27.11 -1.39 19.26
CA LEU A 13 -25.66 -1.50 19.27
C LEU A 13 -25.11 -0.59 18.16
N PHE A 14 -24.75 0.65 18.49
CA PHE A 14 -23.95 1.47 17.60
C PHE A 14 -22.52 0.91 17.62
N VAL A 15 -22.22 0.02 16.67
CA VAL A 15 -20.85 -0.35 16.34
C VAL A 15 -20.25 0.84 15.60
N VAL A 16 -19.64 1.76 16.34
CA VAL A 16 -18.77 2.79 15.74
C VAL A 16 -17.52 2.05 15.24
N SER A 17 -17.50 1.73 13.95
CA SER A 17 -16.29 1.26 13.28
C SER A 17 -15.35 2.45 13.16
N CYS A 18 -14.52 2.69 14.18
CA CYS A 18 -13.39 3.62 14.08
C CYS A 18 -12.34 3.01 13.14
N VAL A 19 -12.56 3.10 11.83
CA VAL A 19 -11.48 3.01 10.86
C VAL A 19 -10.73 4.34 10.97
N ALA A 20 -9.41 4.30 11.18
CA ALA A 20 -8.62 5.53 11.07
C ALA A 20 -8.77 6.01 9.63
N GLU A 21 -9.16 7.26 9.42
CA GLU A 21 -9.31 7.81 8.07
C GLU A 21 -8.04 8.54 7.64
N LEU A 22 -7.76 8.54 6.34
CA LEU A 22 -6.67 9.35 5.78
C LEU A 22 -6.93 10.82 6.10
N GLN A 23 -5.87 11.51 6.52
CA GLN A 23 -5.96 12.94 6.75
C GLN A 23 -6.33 13.65 5.45
N ARG A 24 -7.37 14.49 5.50
CA ARG A 24 -7.85 15.28 4.35
C ARG A 24 -7.38 16.73 4.45
N PHE A 25 -6.99 17.29 3.31
CA PHE A 25 -6.63 18.70 3.14
C PHE A 25 -7.50 19.30 2.05
N GLU A 26 -7.80 20.58 2.18
CA GLU A 26 -8.60 21.32 1.21
C GLU A 26 -7.71 22.30 0.44
N HIS A 27 -7.98 22.45 -0.85
CA HIS A 27 -7.42 23.49 -1.69
C HIS A 27 -8.52 24.05 -2.60
N ALA A 28 -8.73 25.36 -2.56
CA ALA A 28 -9.75 25.98 -3.40
C ALA A 28 -9.30 25.99 -4.87
N ALA A 29 -10.19 25.65 -5.79
CA ALA A 29 -9.96 25.89 -7.21
C ALA A 29 -9.91 27.40 -7.51
N LYS A 30 -9.39 27.76 -8.68
CA LYS A 30 -9.37 29.14 -9.14
C LYS A 30 -10.79 29.68 -9.35
N PRO A 31 -10.98 31.02 -9.33
CA PRO A 31 -12.28 31.64 -9.55
C PRO A 31 -12.93 31.29 -10.89
N ASP A 32 -12.14 30.92 -11.90
CA ASP A 32 -12.60 30.50 -13.22
C ASP A 32 -12.98 29.02 -13.29
N GLY A 33 -12.91 28.29 -12.16
CA GLY A 33 -13.20 26.86 -12.10
C GLY A 33 -12.11 25.98 -12.68
N SER A 34 -10.90 26.50 -12.87
CA SER A 34 -9.74 25.69 -13.30
C SER A 34 -8.83 25.31 -12.12
N LEU A 35 -8.04 24.25 -12.33
CA LEU A 35 -6.98 23.81 -11.44
C LEU A 35 -5.70 23.61 -12.26
N SER A 36 -4.57 24.11 -11.77
CA SER A 36 -3.28 23.99 -12.45
C SER A 36 -2.18 23.67 -11.45
N PHE A 37 -1.43 22.61 -11.69
CA PHE A 37 -0.37 22.18 -10.78
C PHE A 37 0.84 21.66 -11.57
N LEU A 38 2.00 21.61 -10.91
CA LEU A 38 3.18 20.91 -11.41
C LEU A 38 3.37 19.62 -10.63
N VAL A 39 3.96 18.63 -11.28
CA VAL A 39 4.41 17.38 -10.66
C VAL A 39 5.92 17.28 -10.87
N VAL A 40 6.65 16.94 -9.80
CA VAL A 40 8.08 16.65 -9.86
C VAL A 40 8.40 15.46 -8.97
N GLY A 41 9.22 14.53 -9.44
CA GLY A 41 9.77 13.44 -8.64
C GLY A 41 11.28 13.55 -8.61
N ASP A 42 11.92 12.81 -7.72
CA ASP A 42 13.30 12.38 -7.95
C ASP A 42 14.28 13.56 -8.06
N TRP A 43 14.09 14.58 -7.22
CA TRP A 43 14.71 15.89 -7.39
C TRP A 43 15.81 16.25 -6.37
N GLY A 44 15.82 15.69 -5.17
CA GLY A 44 16.58 16.17 -4.01
C GLY A 44 18.11 16.12 -4.06
N ARG A 45 18.78 17.01 -4.81
CA ARG A 45 20.21 16.89 -5.15
C ARG A 45 21.06 18.14 -4.92
N ARG A 46 20.67 19.01 -3.98
CA ARG A 46 21.44 20.24 -3.62
C ARG A 46 21.75 21.15 -4.83
N GLY A 47 20.82 21.23 -5.78
CA GLY A 47 20.98 21.95 -7.04
C GLY A 47 21.74 21.20 -8.15
N HIS A 48 22.34 20.05 -7.86
CA HIS A 48 23.05 19.22 -8.84
C HIS A 48 22.09 18.35 -9.67
N TYR A 49 22.63 17.59 -10.63
CA TYR A 49 21.86 16.68 -11.51
C TYR A 49 20.68 17.37 -12.22
N ASN A 50 20.94 18.57 -12.73
CA ASN A 50 19.96 19.45 -13.39
C ASN A 50 18.83 19.97 -12.50
N GLN A 51 18.87 19.74 -11.18
CA GLN A 51 17.81 20.16 -10.27
C GLN A 51 17.55 21.68 -10.35
N SER A 52 18.59 22.52 -10.31
CA SER A 52 18.43 23.97 -10.41
C SER A 52 17.87 24.42 -11.77
N GLN A 53 18.24 23.73 -12.86
CA GLN A 53 17.73 23.99 -14.20
C GLN A 53 16.25 23.62 -14.32
N VAL A 54 15.84 22.49 -13.73
CA VAL A 54 14.43 22.09 -13.64
C VAL A 54 13.65 23.10 -12.80
N ALA A 55 14.18 23.51 -11.64
CA ALA A 55 13.55 24.52 -10.78
C ALA A 55 13.32 25.85 -11.52
N LEU A 56 14.29 26.30 -12.33
CA LEU A 56 14.12 27.48 -13.17
C LEU A 56 12.98 27.30 -14.18
N GLN A 57 12.92 26.17 -14.89
CA GLN A 57 11.85 25.92 -15.87
C GLN A 57 10.48 25.77 -15.20
N MET A 58 10.41 25.10 -14.05
CA MET A 58 9.20 25.03 -13.23
C MET A 58 8.72 26.43 -12.84
N GLY A 59 9.63 27.34 -12.47
CA GLY A 59 9.29 28.74 -12.17
C GLY A 59 8.65 29.47 -13.36
N LEU A 60 9.28 29.38 -14.54
CA LEU A 60 8.77 30.02 -15.76
C LEU A 60 7.41 29.46 -16.20
N ILE A 61 7.25 28.13 -16.18
CA ILE A 61 5.98 27.49 -16.54
C ILE A 61 4.92 27.75 -15.49
N GLY A 62 5.28 27.69 -14.20
CA GLY A 62 4.39 27.97 -13.08
C GLY A 62 3.79 29.37 -13.13
N GLU A 63 4.58 30.36 -13.57
CA GLU A 63 4.10 31.72 -13.80
C GLU A 63 3.15 31.77 -15.00
N LYS A 64 3.52 31.12 -16.11
CA LYS A 64 2.74 31.12 -17.35
C LYS A 64 1.34 30.50 -17.18
N ILE A 65 1.21 29.41 -16.44
CA ILE A 65 -0.07 28.71 -16.23
C ILE A 65 -0.74 29.07 -14.90
N GLY A 66 -0.07 29.91 -14.09
CA GLY A 66 -0.53 30.37 -12.79
C GLY A 66 -0.89 29.22 -11.86
N ILE A 67 0.08 28.43 -11.42
CA ILE A 67 -0.20 27.21 -10.63
C ILE A 67 -0.78 27.48 -9.23
N ASP A 68 -1.57 26.51 -8.77
CA ASP A 68 -2.20 26.45 -7.45
C ASP A 68 -1.28 25.79 -6.43
N PHE A 69 -0.64 24.67 -6.81
CA PHE A 69 0.29 23.92 -5.96
C PHE A 69 1.28 23.08 -6.78
N VAL A 70 2.21 22.44 -6.07
CA VAL A 70 3.16 21.47 -6.62
C VAL A 70 2.96 20.11 -5.93
N ILE A 71 3.04 19.03 -6.70
CA ILE A 71 3.06 17.65 -6.23
C ILE A 71 4.49 17.12 -6.29
N SER A 72 4.96 16.54 -5.18
CA SER A 72 6.20 15.76 -5.15
C SER A 72 5.89 14.27 -5.04
N THR A 73 6.38 13.47 -5.99
CA THR A 73 6.23 12.00 -5.99
C THR A 73 7.29 11.28 -5.15
N GLY A 74 8.08 11.99 -4.35
CA GLY A 74 9.06 11.40 -3.45
C GLY A 74 10.48 11.34 -4.00
N ASP A 75 11.36 10.68 -3.25
CA ASP A 75 12.82 10.83 -3.36
C ASP A 75 13.24 12.30 -3.26
N ASN A 76 12.75 12.90 -2.18
CA ASN A 76 12.88 14.32 -1.89
C ASN A 76 14.30 14.71 -1.50
N PHE A 77 15.07 13.79 -0.90
CA PHE A 77 16.46 14.01 -0.50
C PHE A 77 17.32 12.78 -0.76
N TYR A 78 18.26 12.90 -1.68
CA TYR A 78 19.04 11.77 -2.16
C TYR A 78 20.31 11.46 -1.40
N GLY A 79 20.80 10.25 -1.68
CA GLY A 79 21.74 9.53 -0.84
C GLY A 79 20.94 8.72 0.15
N ASN A 80 20.69 9.30 1.33
CA ASN A 80 19.99 8.65 2.44
C ASN A 80 19.07 9.62 3.19
N GLY A 81 18.11 10.25 2.51
CA GLY A 81 17.13 11.14 3.12
C GLY A 81 17.74 12.29 3.92
N LEU A 82 16.96 12.88 4.83
CA LEU A 82 17.46 13.82 5.84
C LEU A 82 17.96 13.04 7.07
N THR A 83 18.97 13.55 7.77
CA THR A 83 19.41 13.00 9.06
C THR A 83 18.54 13.46 10.23
N GLY A 84 17.86 14.60 10.09
CA GLY A 84 17.00 15.18 11.11
C GLY A 84 16.36 16.48 10.64
N VAL A 85 15.55 17.12 11.51
CA VAL A 85 14.85 18.38 11.17
C VAL A 85 15.77 19.59 11.00
N GLY A 86 17.04 19.49 11.43
CA GLY A 86 18.05 20.53 11.26
C GLY A 86 19.08 20.20 10.16
N ASP A 87 18.81 19.19 9.33
CA ASP A 87 19.72 18.82 8.24
C ASP A 87 19.76 19.94 7.18
N PRO A 88 20.95 20.47 6.82
CA PRO A 88 21.06 21.53 5.81
C PRO A 88 20.55 21.11 4.43
N ALA A 89 20.47 19.81 4.13
CA ALA A 89 19.94 19.31 2.86
C ALA A 89 18.50 19.77 2.59
N PHE A 90 17.71 20.08 3.64
CA PHE A 90 16.39 20.68 3.49
C PHE A 90 16.47 22.04 2.79
N HIS A 91 17.38 22.91 3.24
CA HIS A 91 17.61 24.20 2.58
C HIS A 91 18.26 24.03 1.22
N GLU A 92 19.38 23.28 1.18
CA GLU A 92 20.22 23.14 -0.01
C GLU A 92 19.49 22.47 -1.17
N SER A 93 18.51 21.59 -0.90
CA SER A 93 17.78 20.86 -1.96
C SER A 93 16.35 21.34 -2.15
N PHE A 94 15.74 22.08 -1.23
CA PHE A 94 14.35 22.52 -1.37
C PHE A 94 14.21 24.05 -1.25
N THR A 95 14.45 24.60 -0.07
CA THR A 95 14.16 26.02 0.20
C THR A 95 14.91 26.96 -0.73
N ASP A 96 16.22 26.72 -0.91
CA ASP A 96 17.09 27.63 -1.66
C ASP A 96 17.12 27.33 -3.16
N ILE A 97 16.50 26.23 -3.59
CA ILE A 97 16.44 25.81 -5.00
C ILE A 97 15.17 26.32 -5.68
N TYR A 98 14.00 26.13 -5.06
CA TYR A 98 12.71 26.46 -5.67
C TYR A 98 12.26 27.88 -5.28
N THR A 99 13.05 28.89 -5.62
CA THR A 99 12.87 30.28 -5.14
C THR A 99 11.99 31.15 -6.02
N ALA A 100 11.58 30.66 -7.20
CA ALA A 100 10.73 31.43 -8.11
C ALA A 100 9.40 31.85 -7.43
N PRO A 101 8.89 33.08 -7.66
CA PRO A 101 7.64 33.55 -7.05
C PRO A 101 6.43 32.64 -7.33
N SER A 102 6.35 32.10 -8.54
CA SER A 102 5.31 31.16 -8.96
C SER A 102 5.35 29.82 -8.22
N LEU A 103 6.48 29.45 -7.63
CA LEU A 103 6.67 28.23 -6.83
C LEU A 103 6.50 28.47 -5.32
N GLN A 104 6.17 29.70 -4.91
CA GLN A 104 5.83 30.02 -3.51
C GLN A 104 4.37 29.60 -3.20
N LYS A 105 4.10 28.32 -3.44
CA LYS A 105 2.82 27.64 -3.30
C LYS A 105 2.96 26.44 -2.36
N GLN A 106 1.85 25.82 -1.98
CA GLN A 106 1.93 24.58 -1.19
C GLN A 106 2.54 23.45 -2.04
N TRP A 107 3.44 22.68 -1.45
CA TRP A 107 3.98 21.45 -1.99
C TRP A 107 3.40 20.26 -1.23
N TYR A 108 2.65 19.41 -1.92
CA TYR A 108 2.07 18.18 -1.40
C TYR A 108 2.99 17.01 -1.77
N THR A 109 3.56 16.38 -0.75
CA THR A 109 4.73 15.52 -0.92
C THR A 109 4.53 14.16 -0.28
N VAL A 110 4.85 13.09 -1.02
CA VAL A 110 5.04 11.73 -0.49
C VAL A 110 6.53 11.40 -0.33
N LEU A 111 6.80 10.28 0.34
CA LEU A 111 8.15 9.76 0.53
C LEU A 111 8.50 8.75 -0.55
N GLY A 112 9.75 8.77 -1.00
CA GLY A 112 10.34 7.71 -1.82
C GLY A 112 11.31 6.82 -1.05
N ASN A 113 11.93 5.86 -1.74
CA ASN A 113 12.84 4.91 -1.09
C ASN A 113 14.10 5.57 -0.53
N HIS A 114 14.65 6.61 -1.17
CA HIS A 114 15.81 7.34 -0.65
C HIS A 114 15.47 8.10 0.62
N ASP A 115 14.25 8.61 0.74
CA ASP A 115 13.76 9.30 1.94
C ASP A 115 13.73 8.35 3.15
N TYR A 116 13.31 7.12 2.91
CA TYR A 116 13.31 6.05 3.90
C TYR A 116 14.70 5.59 4.33
N ARG A 117 15.75 5.88 3.57
CA ARG A 117 17.13 5.56 3.99
C ARG A 117 17.68 6.53 5.04
N GLY A 118 16.98 7.64 5.26
CA GLY A 118 17.29 8.63 6.29
C GLY A 118 16.31 8.58 7.45
N ASN A 119 16.02 9.76 8.00
CA ASN A 119 15.08 9.98 9.09
C ASN A 119 13.74 10.42 8.52
N VAL A 120 12.82 9.45 8.36
CA VAL A 120 11.50 9.71 7.77
C VAL A 120 10.69 10.68 8.64
N GLU A 121 10.74 10.50 9.96
CA GLU A 121 10.02 11.34 10.91
C GLU A 121 10.46 12.81 10.85
N ALA A 122 11.67 13.10 10.38
CA ALA A 122 12.10 14.48 10.13
C ALA A 122 11.31 15.11 8.98
N GLN A 123 11.14 14.39 7.86
CA GLN A 123 10.39 14.87 6.69
C GLN A 123 8.90 15.07 6.98
N LEU A 124 8.34 14.19 7.82
CA LEU A 124 6.95 14.25 8.30
C LEU A 124 6.71 15.32 9.38
N SER A 125 7.80 15.87 9.94
CA SER A 125 7.71 16.73 11.11
C SER A 125 7.03 18.07 10.78
N PRO A 126 6.11 18.57 11.63
CA PRO A 126 5.61 19.93 11.51
C PRO A 126 6.70 20.99 11.67
N ILE A 127 7.90 20.64 12.16
CA ILE A 127 9.04 21.55 12.26
C ILE A 127 9.51 21.99 10.87
N LEU A 128 9.63 21.09 9.90
CA LEU A 128 10.04 21.48 8.54
C LEU A 128 9.02 22.43 7.89
N ARG A 129 7.72 22.22 8.15
CA ARG A 129 6.67 23.15 7.71
C ARG A 129 6.77 24.53 8.38
N LYS A 130 7.34 24.63 9.58
CA LYS A 130 7.61 25.92 10.24
C LYS A 130 8.85 26.60 9.64
N ILE A 131 9.82 25.83 9.17
CA ILE A 131 11.02 26.34 8.48
C ILE A 131 10.62 26.88 7.09
N ASP A 132 9.82 26.11 6.35
CA ASP A 132 9.30 26.50 5.06
C ASP A 132 7.82 26.07 4.94
N SER A 133 6.91 27.04 4.94
CA SER A 133 5.46 26.80 4.95
C SER A 133 4.95 26.08 3.71
N ARG A 134 5.74 26.08 2.63
CA ARG A 134 5.41 25.34 1.40
C ARG A 134 5.48 23.83 1.63
N TRP A 135 6.21 23.35 2.63
CA TRP A 135 6.43 21.93 2.85
C TRP A 135 5.26 21.22 3.56
N LEU A 136 4.54 20.37 2.84
CA LEU A 136 3.60 19.40 3.39
C LEU A 136 3.97 18.00 2.91
N CYS A 137 4.65 17.25 3.79
CA CYS A 137 4.97 15.84 3.57
C CYS A 137 4.25 14.97 4.59
N LEU A 138 3.56 13.95 4.10
CA LEU A 138 2.91 12.90 4.88
C LEU A 138 3.10 11.57 4.16
N ARG A 139 2.91 10.46 4.88
CA ARG A 139 2.99 9.11 4.30
C ARG A 139 1.86 8.91 3.28
N SER A 140 0.62 8.98 3.77
CA SER A 140 -0.59 8.91 2.97
C SER A 140 -1.60 9.92 3.47
N PHE A 141 -2.29 10.58 2.54
CA PHE A 141 -3.26 11.64 2.83
C PHE A 141 -4.10 11.91 1.58
N ILE A 142 -5.15 12.70 1.74
CA ILE A 142 -6.00 13.12 0.62
C ILE A 142 -5.97 14.63 0.51
N LEU A 143 -5.90 15.12 -0.72
CA LEU A 143 -6.12 16.51 -1.05
C LEU A 143 -7.39 16.64 -1.88
N ASN A 144 -8.37 17.33 -1.32
CA ASN A 144 -9.59 17.75 -1.99
C ASN A 144 -9.30 19.10 -2.66
N ALA A 145 -9.18 19.12 -3.98
CA ALA A 145 -8.82 20.31 -4.75
C ALA A 145 -10.01 20.74 -5.62
N GLY A 146 -10.65 21.84 -5.21
CA GLY A 146 -11.90 22.31 -5.77
C GLY A 146 -13.09 21.46 -5.32
N PRO A 147 -14.16 22.05 -4.76
CA PRO A 147 -15.36 21.29 -4.41
C PRO A 147 -15.88 20.49 -5.60
N GLU A 148 -16.06 19.18 -5.42
CA GLU A 148 -16.54 18.22 -6.43
C GLU A 148 -15.64 18.07 -7.69
N MET A 149 -14.49 18.75 -7.73
CA MET A 149 -13.61 18.80 -8.90
C MET A 149 -12.60 17.66 -8.91
N ALA A 150 -11.64 17.64 -7.97
CA ALA A 150 -10.59 16.64 -7.94
C ALA A 150 -10.23 16.18 -6.52
N GLU A 151 -10.06 14.88 -6.33
CA GLU A 151 -9.43 14.29 -5.16
C GLU A 151 -8.10 13.65 -5.54
N PHE A 152 -7.04 14.03 -4.82
CA PHE A 152 -5.72 13.43 -4.94
C PHE A 152 -5.47 12.51 -3.74
N PHE A 153 -5.26 11.22 -4.00
CA PHE A 153 -4.97 10.20 -3.00
C PHE A 153 -3.47 9.93 -2.99
N PHE A 154 -2.77 10.49 -2.01
CA PHE A 154 -1.35 10.28 -1.81
C PHE A 154 -1.13 8.99 -1.03
N VAL A 155 -0.29 8.09 -1.55
CA VAL A 155 -0.08 6.75 -1.01
C VAL A 155 1.42 6.50 -0.78
N ASP A 156 1.76 6.10 0.44
CA ASP A 156 3.12 5.66 0.79
C ASP A 156 3.42 4.29 0.16
N THR A 157 4.07 4.29 -0.99
CA THR A 157 4.34 3.06 -1.73
C THR A 157 5.62 2.34 -1.30
N THR A 158 6.53 3.00 -0.56
CA THR A 158 7.81 2.38 -0.17
C THR A 158 7.65 1.10 0.66
N PRO A 159 6.71 1.02 1.62
CA PRO A 159 6.46 -0.21 2.37
C PRO A 159 5.90 -1.38 1.53
N PHE A 160 5.41 -1.13 0.31
CA PHE A 160 4.90 -2.20 -0.56
C PHE A 160 6.03 -3.04 -1.15
N VAL A 161 7.21 -2.44 -1.39
CA VAL A 161 8.33 -3.12 -2.05
C VAL A 161 9.02 -4.08 -1.10
N SER A 162 8.93 -5.38 -1.37
CA SER A 162 9.43 -6.43 -0.48
C SER A 162 10.94 -6.49 -0.41
N LYS A 163 11.60 -6.19 -1.53
CA LYS A 163 13.05 -6.10 -1.65
C LYS A 163 13.67 -5.24 -0.54
N TYR A 164 13.07 -4.12 -0.15
CA TYR A 164 13.65 -3.25 0.88
C TYR A 164 13.69 -3.87 2.29
N PHE A 165 12.92 -4.93 2.51
CA PHE A 165 12.93 -5.69 3.77
C PHE A 165 13.80 -6.95 3.69
N THR A 166 13.87 -7.59 2.52
CA THR A 166 14.54 -8.90 2.36
C THR A 166 15.96 -8.78 1.82
N ASP A 167 16.22 -7.80 0.96
CA ASP A 167 17.53 -7.50 0.37
C ASP A 167 17.68 -5.98 0.17
N PRO A 168 17.99 -5.24 1.24
CA PRO A 168 18.13 -3.79 1.15
C PRO A 168 19.44 -3.34 0.48
N GLN A 169 20.27 -4.27 -0.01
CA GLN A 169 21.55 -3.99 -0.68
C GLN A 169 22.49 -3.08 0.14
N GLY A 170 22.57 -3.34 1.45
CA GLY A 170 23.43 -2.60 2.38
C GLY A 170 22.86 -1.26 2.86
N HIS A 171 21.69 -0.85 2.38
CA HIS A 171 20.98 0.31 2.92
C HIS A 171 20.25 -0.01 4.22
N VAL A 172 20.11 1.00 5.08
CA VAL A 172 19.27 0.93 6.29
C VAL A 172 18.02 1.74 6.01
N TYR A 173 16.86 1.16 6.26
CA TYR A 173 15.57 1.81 6.06
C TYR A 173 14.92 2.10 7.42
N ASP A 174 14.36 3.31 7.54
CA ASP A 174 13.62 3.76 8.71
C ASP A 174 12.17 3.27 8.66
N TRP A 175 11.94 2.11 9.28
CA TRP A 175 10.63 1.48 9.37
C TRP A 175 9.81 1.89 10.60
N ARG A 176 10.20 2.97 11.30
CA ARG A 176 9.38 3.51 12.40
C ARG A 176 7.99 3.86 11.88
N GLY A 177 6.96 3.47 12.63
CA GLY A 177 5.55 3.64 12.22
C GLY A 177 5.05 2.68 11.14
N ILE A 178 5.92 1.89 10.50
CA ILE A 178 5.54 0.92 9.46
C ILE A 178 5.31 -0.49 10.04
N LEU A 179 6.10 -0.88 11.03
CA LEU A 179 5.99 -2.23 11.59
C LEU A 179 4.80 -2.36 12.56
N PRO A 180 4.04 -3.49 12.53
CA PRO A 180 4.20 -4.63 11.63
C PRO A 180 3.73 -4.35 10.18
N ARG A 181 4.60 -4.59 9.20
CA ARG A 181 4.40 -4.23 7.78
C ARG A 181 3.06 -4.67 7.21
N ARG A 182 2.67 -5.95 7.41
CA ARG A 182 1.39 -6.48 6.91
C ARG A 182 0.19 -5.70 7.46
N LYS A 183 0.22 -5.32 8.74
CA LYS A 183 -0.87 -4.54 9.36
C LYS A 183 -0.92 -3.13 8.77
N TYR A 184 0.24 -2.54 8.47
CA TYR A 184 0.33 -1.24 7.83
C TYR A 184 -0.22 -1.26 6.40
N LEU A 185 0.22 -2.20 5.57
CA LEU A 185 -0.24 -2.34 4.17
C LEU A 185 -1.74 -2.59 4.09
N ASN A 186 -2.27 -3.53 4.88
CA ASN A 186 -3.70 -3.80 4.92
C ASN A 186 -4.50 -2.56 5.31
N ARG A 187 -4.01 -1.79 6.29
CA ARG A 187 -4.69 -0.57 6.72
C ARG A 187 -4.70 0.48 5.61
N ILE A 188 -3.57 0.75 4.96
CA ILE A 188 -3.52 1.73 3.86
C ILE A 188 -4.44 1.33 2.71
N LEU A 189 -4.43 0.06 2.30
CA LEU A 189 -5.31 -0.42 1.23
C LEU A 189 -6.79 -0.24 1.61
N MET A 190 -7.17 -0.57 2.86
CA MET A 190 -8.53 -0.34 3.36
C MET A 190 -8.91 1.14 3.41
N GLU A 191 -7.99 2.00 3.86
CA GLU A 191 -8.19 3.44 3.98
C GLU A 191 -8.34 4.11 2.60
N VAL A 192 -7.49 3.74 1.63
CA VAL A 192 -7.57 4.18 0.24
C VAL A 192 -8.85 3.68 -0.42
N GLU A 193 -9.19 2.39 -0.24
CA GLU A 193 -10.44 1.82 -0.76
C GLU A 193 -11.67 2.55 -0.20
N SER A 194 -11.73 2.80 1.11
CA SER A 194 -12.87 3.50 1.71
C SER A 194 -13.00 4.91 1.13
N ALA A 195 -11.89 5.63 1.02
CA ALA A 195 -11.90 6.98 0.48
C ALA A 195 -12.29 7.02 -1.00
N LEU A 196 -11.83 6.07 -1.82
CA LEU A 196 -12.22 5.94 -3.23
C LEU A 196 -13.69 5.58 -3.40
N ARG A 197 -14.24 4.74 -2.51
CA ARG A 197 -15.66 4.36 -2.50
C ARG A 197 -16.57 5.53 -2.12
N GLU A 198 -16.13 6.37 -1.20
CA GLU A 198 -16.87 7.54 -0.72
C GLU A 198 -16.75 8.75 -1.66
N SER A 199 -15.70 8.78 -2.50
CA SER A 199 -15.43 9.84 -3.46
C SER A 199 -16.51 9.96 -4.53
N SER A 200 -17.08 11.15 -4.63
CA SER A 200 -18.00 11.56 -5.69
C SER A 200 -17.42 12.65 -6.61
N THR A 201 -16.11 12.90 -6.55
CA THR A 201 -15.46 13.95 -7.36
C THR A 201 -15.36 13.57 -8.82
N THR A 202 -15.24 14.58 -9.68
CA THR A 202 -15.08 14.40 -11.13
C THR A 202 -13.76 13.70 -11.47
N TRP A 203 -12.66 14.09 -10.82
CA TRP A 203 -11.34 13.51 -11.03
C TRP A 203 -10.85 12.80 -9.77
N LYS A 204 -10.40 11.56 -9.92
CA LYS A 204 -9.70 10.79 -8.89
C LYS A 204 -8.28 10.55 -9.37
N ILE A 205 -7.31 11.12 -8.67
CA ILE A 205 -5.90 11.06 -9.04
C ILE A 205 -5.14 10.41 -7.89
N VAL A 206 -4.37 9.37 -8.15
CA VAL A 206 -3.56 8.70 -7.12
C VAL A 206 -2.10 9.06 -7.34
N VAL A 207 -1.39 9.40 -6.27
CA VAL A 207 0.02 9.79 -6.29
C VAL A 207 0.80 8.85 -5.38
N GLY A 208 1.87 8.26 -5.90
CA GLY A 208 2.81 7.46 -5.14
C GLY A 208 4.23 7.65 -5.64
N HIS A 209 5.21 6.97 -5.05
CA HIS A 209 6.59 7.06 -5.53
C HIS A 209 6.92 6.04 -6.62
N HIS A 210 6.49 4.81 -6.44
CA HIS A 210 6.93 3.67 -7.25
C HIS A 210 5.96 3.42 -8.43
N PRO A 211 6.43 3.00 -9.60
CA PRO A 211 5.56 2.74 -10.75
C PRO A 211 4.74 1.46 -10.56
N ILE A 212 3.46 1.51 -10.96
CA ILE A 212 2.68 0.30 -11.25
C ILE A 212 3.13 -0.28 -12.60
N MET A 213 3.28 0.60 -13.60
CA MET A 213 3.80 0.27 -14.92
C MET A 213 4.95 1.23 -15.25
N SER A 214 6.05 0.70 -15.80
CA SER A 214 7.18 1.50 -16.26
C SER A 214 7.98 0.75 -17.32
N ALA A 215 8.47 1.47 -18.33
CA ALA A 215 9.48 1.00 -19.28
C ALA A 215 10.90 1.42 -18.86
N GLY A 216 11.05 2.03 -17.69
CA GLY A 216 12.29 2.50 -17.11
C GLY A 216 13.19 1.39 -16.56
N HIS A 217 14.23 1.81 -15.84
CA HIS A 217 15.26 0.93 -15.34
C HIS A 217 14.75 0.00 -14.22
N HIS A 218 13.90 0.53 -13.35
CA HIS A 218 13.32 -0.20 -12.23
C HIS A 218 12.16 -1.10 -12.69
N GLY A 219 11.42 -0.68 -13.70
CA GLY A 219 10.31 -1.44 -14.28
C GLY A 219 9.09 -1.46 -13.35
N ASN A 220 8.21 -2.44 -13.55
CA ASN A 220 6.96 -2.53 -12.80
C ASN A 220 7.20 -2.91 -11.33
N THR A 221 6.38 -2.36 -10.43
CA THR A 221 6.32 -2.82 -9.03
C THR A 221 5.18 -3.83 -8.88
N ASP A 222 5.54 -5.12 -8.85
CA ASP A 222 4.56 -6.22 -8.79
C ASP A 222 3.64 -6.12 -7.57
N GLU A 223 4.15 -5.73 -6.39
CA GLU A 223 3.31 -5.61 -5.19
C GLU A 223 2.25 -4.51 -5.29
N LEU A 224 2.50 -3.46 -6.08
CA LEU A 224 1.49 -2.44 -6.36
C LEU A 224 0.49 -2.91 -7.42
N SER A 225 0.94 -3.71 -8.39
CA SER A 225 0.08 -4.35 -9.38
C SER A 225 -0.90 -5.33 -8.73
N ASP A 226 -0.45 -6.05 -7.70
CA ASP A 226 -1.29 -7.00 -6.96
C ASP A 226 -2.19 -6.32 -5.92
N GLY A 227 -1.70 -5.27 -5.25
CA GLY A 227 -2.39 -4.64 -4.12
C GLY A 227 -3.20 -3.39 -4.46
N LEU A 228 -2.57 -2.42 -5.14
CA LEU A 228 -3.13 -1.08 -5.33
C LEU A 228 -3.88 -0.92 -6.67
N LEU A 229 -3.30 -1.40 -7.77
CA LEU A 229 -3.90 -1.33 -9.11
C LEU A 229 -5.34 -1.85 -9.18
N PRO A 230 -5.71 -2.96 -8.51
CA PRO A 230 -7.09 -3.46 -8.54
C PRO A 230 -8.09 -2.48 -7.94
N LEU A 231 -7.69 -1.75 -6.89
CA LEU A 231 -8.53 -0.71 -6.30
C LEU A 231 -8.66 0.45 -7.29
N LEU A 232 -7.57 0.86 -7.93
CA LEU A 232 -7.60 1.96 -8.90
C LEU A 232 -8.54 1.65 -10.06
N GLN A 233 -8.54 0.40 -10.54
CA GLN A 233 -9.43 -0.08 -11.59
C GLN A 233 -10.88 -0.20 -11.11
N ALA A 234 -11.11 -0.77 -9.92
CA ALA A 234 -12.45 -1.00 -9.39
C ALA A 234 -13.23 0.30 -9.11
N TYR A 235 -12.52 1.37 -8.72
CA TYR A 235 -13.11 2.67 -8.41
C TYR A 235 -12.89 3.73 -9.49
N GLU A 236 -12.49 3.29 -10.69
CA GLU A 236 -12.35 4.12 -11.89
C GLU A 236 -11.46 5.35 -11.68
N VAL A 237 -10.27 5.15 -11.09
CA VAL A 237 -9.27 6.22 -10.93
C VAL A 237 -8.76 6.68 -12.30
N ASP A 238 -8.74 7.98 -12.51
CA ASP A 238 -8.42 8.60 -13.80
C ASP A 238 -6.92 8.59 -14.11
N LEU A 239 -6.09 8.81 -13.08
CA LEU A 239 -4.65 8.93 -13.25
C LEU A 239 -3.89 8.37 -12.03
N TYR A 240 -2.83 7.62 -12.32
CA TYR A 240 -1.80 7.25 -11.35
C TYR A 240 -0.50 7.98 -11.69
N ILE A 241 0.00 8.79 -10.75
CA ILE A 241 1.21 9.61 -10.92
C ILE A 241 2.31 9.05 -10.02
N ASN A 242 3.48 8.80 -10.58
CA ASN A 242 4.65 8.30 -9.85
C ASN A 242 5.98 8.88 -10.35
N GLY A 243 7.05 8.57 -9.62
CA GLY A 243 8.44 8.86 -10.00
C GLY A 243 9.26 7.56 -10.02
N HIS A 244 10.34 7.51 -9.25
CA HIS A 244 11.26 6.38 -9.04
C HIS A 244 12.11 6.03 -10.27
N ASP A 245 11.48 5.84 -11.43
CA ASP A 245 12.21 5.76 -12.69
C ASP A 245 12.56 7.17 -13.17
N HIS A 246 13.85 7.42 -13.37
CA HIS A 246 14.38 8.75 -13.74
C HIS A 246 14.16 9.08 -15.24
N CYS A 247 12.94 8.90 -15.73
CA CYS A 247 12.48 9.20 -17.08
C CYS A 247 11.07 9.81 -17.04
N LEU A 248 10.58 10.29 -18.19
CA LEU A 248 9.21 10.77 -18.35
C LEU A 248 8.44 9.78 -19.23
N GLU A 249 7.34 9.27 -18.72
CA GLU A 249 6.51 8.28 -19.41
C GLU A 249 5.03 8.65 -19.30
N HIS A 250 4.28 8.27 -20.33
CA HIS A 250 2.81 8.28 -20.33
C HIS A 250 2.34 6.95 -20.89
N ILE A 251 1.82 6.10 -20.01
CA ILE A 251 1.35 4.75 -20.33
C ILE A 251 -0.16 4.74 -20.18
N SER A 252 -0.86 4.33 -21.23
CA SER A 252 -2.31 4.14 -21.23
C SER A 252 -2.65 2.70 -21.61
N SER A 253 -3.50 2.04 -20.82
CA SER A 253 -4.04 0.73 -21.18
C SER A 253 -5.37 0.87 -21.94
N SER A 254 -5.53 0.16 -23.05
CA SER A 254 -6.80 0.04 -23.78
C SER A 254 -7.76 -0.98 -23.17
N GLU A 255 -7.39 -1.66 -22.08
CA GLU A 255 -7.99 -2.91 -21.60
C GLU A 255 -9.13 -2.75 -20.59
N ARG A 256 -9.92 -1.66 -20.69
CA ARG A 256 -11.07 -1.40 -19.81
C ARG A 256 -12.16 -2.50 -19.81
N TYR A 257 -12.14 -3.46 -20.73
CA TYR A 257 -13.20 -4.46 -20.90
C TYR A 257 -12.81 -5.91 -20.60
N THR A 258 -11.52 -6.28 -20.62
CA THR A 258 -11.10 -7.69 -20.54
C THR A 258 -10.66 -8.11 -19.13
N TYR A 259 -10.15 -7.17 -18.32
CA TYR A 259 -9.53 -7.48 -17.02
C TYR A 259 -10.51 -7.59 -15.86
N ILE A 260 -11.64 -6.88 -15.90
CA ILE A 260 -12.61 -6.85 -14.78
C ILE A 260 -13.23 -8.25 -14.56
N HIS A 261 -13.47 -9.02 -15.62
CA HIS A 261 -14.11 -10.34 -15.49
C HIS A 261 -13.15 -11.42 -14.95
N THR A 262 -11.88 -11.40 -15.37
CA THR A 262 -10.87 -12.38 -14.94
C THR A 262 -10.36 -12.10 -13.53
N TYR A 263 -10.16 -10.81 -13.19
CA TYR A 263 -9.58 -10.39 -11.91
C TYR A 263 -10.56 -10.59 -10.74
N ILE A 264 -11.85 -10.25 -10.92
CA ILE A 264 -12.87 -10.52 -9.89
C ILE A 264 -12.98 -12.03 -9.62
N HIS A 265 -12.93 -12.86 -10.66
CA HIS A 265 -13.03 -14.31 -10.51
C HIS A 265 -11.79 -14.91 -9.81
N THR A 266 -10.57 -14.49 -10.17
CA THR A 266 -9.35 -15.04 -9.54
C THR A 266 -9.09 -14.48 -8.15
N TYR A 267 -9.28 -13.18 -7.92
CA TYR A 267 -9.01 -12.55 -6.61
C TYR A 267 -10.00 -13.01 -5.54
N ILE A 268 -11.30 -13.06 -5.85
CA ILE A 268 -12.30 -13.62 -4.92
C ILE A 268 -12.03 -15.11 -4.70
N HIS A 269 -11.75 -15.88 -5.76
CA HIS A 269 -11.51 -17.31 -5.61
C HIS A 269 -10.24 -17.61 -4.82
N THR A 270 -9.08 -17.04 -5.15
CA THR A 270 -7.84 -17.34 -4.42
C THR A 270 -7.83 -16.75 -3.02
N TYR A 271 -8.26 -15.50 -2.81
CA TYR A 271 -8.17 -14.86 -1.49
C TYR A 271 -9.17 -15.46 -0.50
N ILE A 272 -10.42 -15.69 -0.92
CA ILE A 272 -11.41 -16.34 -0.04
C ILE A 272 -11.09 -17.83 0.11
N HIS A 273 -10.72 -18.56 -0.95
CA HIS A 273 -10.43 -20.00 -0.84
C HIS A 273 -9.16 -20.27 -0.03
N THR A 274 -8.05 -19.56 -0.24
CA THR A 274 -6.85 -19.79 0.59
C THR A 274 -7.04 -19.31 2.01
N TYR A 275 -7.72 -18.18 2.27
CA TYR A 275 -7.92 -17.74 3.65
C TYR A 275 -8.83 -18.70 4.44
N ILE A 276 -9.95 -19.15 3.84
CA ILE A 276 -10.85 -20.12 4.48
C ILE A 276 -10.18 -21.49 4.59
N HIS A 277 -9.57 -22.01 3.52
CA HIS A 277 -8.97 -23.33 3.52
C HIS A 277 -7.74 -23.39 4.44
N THR A 278 -6.87 -22.38 4.45
CA THR A 278 -5.65 -22.47 5.25
C THR A 278 -5.92 -22.20 6.74
N TYR A 279 -6.88 -21.36 7.10
CA TYR A 279 -7.16 -21.09 8.52
C TYR A 279 -8.22 -22.02 9.11
N ILE A 280 -9.30 -22.34 8.40
CA ILE A 280 -10.38 -23.19 8.92
C ILE A 280 -10.04 -24.67 8.72
N HIS A 281 -9.61 -25.09 7.53
CA HIS A 281 -9.33 -26.51 7.27
C HIS A 281 -8.12 -26.99 8.05
N THR A 282 -7.03 -26.22 8.12
CA THR A 282 -5.85 -26.60 8.90
C THR A 282 -6.17 -26.62 10.40
N TYR A 283 -6.97 -25.69 10.92
CA TYR A 283 -7.38 -25.74 12.32
C TYR A 283 -8.23 -26.98 12.65
N ILE A 284 -9.24 -27.29 11.83
CA ILE A 284 -10.09 -28.48 12.01
C ILE A 284 -9.27 -29.77 11.84
N HIS A 285 -8.49 -29.88 10.76
CA HIS A 285 -7.76 -31.10 10.45
C HIS A 285 -6.61 -31.35 11.44
N THR A 286 -5.89 -30.31 11.86
CA THR A 286 -4.74 -30.51 12.77
C THR A 286 -5.17 -30.72 14.22
N TYR A 287 -6.27 -30.10 14.67
CA TYR A 287 -6.70 -30.27 16.06
C TYR A 287 -7.74 -31.38 16.24
N ILE A 288 -8.76 -31.46 15.39
CA ILE A 288 -9.84 -32.44 15.56
C ILE A 288 -9.42 -33.81 15.00
N HIS A 289 -8.86 -33.87 13.79
CA HIS A 289 -8.53 -35.15 13.16
C HIS A 289 -7.36 -35.85 13.87
N THR A 290 -6.31 -35.11 14.26
CA THR A 290 -5.18 -35.67 15.02
C THR A 290 -5.62 -36.16 16.39
N TYR A 291 -6.47 -35.42 17.10
CA TYR A 291 -6.98 -35.86 18.40
C TYR A 291 -7.79 -37.17 18.29
N ILE A 292 -8.70 -37.27 17.31
CA ILE A 292 -9.47 -38.50 17.06
C ILE A 292 -8.54 -39.65 16.65
N HIS A 293 -7.63 -39.41 15.71
CA HIS A 293 -6.79 -40.47 15.15
C HIS A 293 -5.74 -40.97 16.16
N THR A 294 -5.18 -40.10 16.99
CA THR A 294 -4.15 -40.49 17.97
C THR A 294 -4.75 -41.12 19.22
N TYR A 295 -5.92 -40.68 19.68
CA TYR A 295 -6.50 -41.20 20.92
C TYR A 295 -7.53 -42.31 20.71
N ILE A 296 -8.35 -42.26 19.65
CA ILE A 296 -9.37 -43.29 19.40
C ILE A 296 -8.78 -44.43 18.57
N HIS A 297 -8.07 -44.12 17.48
CA HIS A 297 -7.57 -45.15 16.56
C HIS A 297 -6.44 -45.99 17.19
N THR A 298 -5.50 -45.36 17.89
CA THR A 298 -4.40 -46.10 18.57
C THR A 298 -4.92 -47.01 19.69
N TYR A 299 -5.97 -46.58 20.41
CA TYR A 299 -6.58 -47.38 21.48
C TYR A 299 -7.27 -48.63 20.91
N ILE A 300 -8.03 -48.48 19.82
CA ILE A 300 -8.70 -49.59 19.13
C ILE A 300 -7.68 -50.55 18.48
N HIS A 301 -6.66 -50.01 17.82
CA HIS A 301 -5.66 -50.82 17.12
C HIS A 301 -4.77 -51.61 18.07
N THR A 302 -4.41 -51.04 19.23
CA THR A 302 -3.62 -51.75 20.25
C THR A 302 -4.43 -52.86 20.91
N CYS A 303 -5.74 -52.65 21.14
CA CYS A 303 -6.65 -53.69 21.60
C CYS A 303 -6.84 -54.83 20.59
N MET A 304 -6.84 -54.54 19.28
CA MET A 304 -7.01 -55.57 18.24
C MET A 304 -5.73 -56.34 17.89
N TYR A 305 -4.57 -55.66 17.84
CA TYR A 305 -3.29 -56.28 17.45
C TYR A 305 -2.81 -57.31 18.48
N ASN A 306 -3.04 -57.06 19.77
CA ASN A 306 -2.78 -58.03 20.83
C ASN A 306 -3.67 -59.29 20.74
N CYS A 307 -4.86 -59.19 20.14
CA CYS A 307 -5.74 -60.34 19.91
C CYS A 307 -5.36 -61.16 18.65
N THR A 308 -4.70 -60.57 17.64
CA THR A 308 -4.43 -61.24 16.34
C THR A 308 -3.05 -61.86 16.21
N CYS A 309 -2.03 -61.34 16.91
CA CYS A 309 -0.67 -61.89 16.89
C CYS A 309 -0.58 -63.32 17.48
N TYR A 310 -1.54 -63.71 18.32
CA TYR A 310 -1.62 -65.05 18.91
C TYR A 310 -2.00 -66.14 17.88
N TYR A 311 -2.68 -65.78 16.79
CA TYR A 311 -3.29 -66.76 15.86
C TYR A 311 -2.55 -66.95 14.52
N THR A 312 -1.64 -66.05 14.14
CA THR A 312 -1.06 -66.02 12.77
C THR A 312 0.35 -66.58 12.65
N LYS A 313 1.13 -66.63 13.74
CA LYS A 313 2.49 -67.24 13.71
C LYS A 313 2.47 -68.75 13.46
N GLU A 314 1.39 -69.47 13.79
CA GLU A 314 1.29 -70.91 13.50
C GLU A 314 1.02 -71.24 12.02
N CYS A 315 0.32 -70.38 11.27
CA CYS A 315 -0.14 -70.73 9.92
C CYS A 315 0.90 -70.50 8.81
N LEU A 316 1.85 -69.59 8.98
CA LEU A 316 2.71 -69.11 7.89
C LEU A 316 3.99 -69.94 7.67
N LEU A 317 4.43 -70.71 8.67
CA LEU A 317 5.56 -71.64 8.54
C LEU A 317 5.28 -72.74 7.48
N THR A 318 4.01 -73.00 7.19
CA THR A 318 3.53 -74.13 6.38
C THR A 318 3.51 -73.87 4.87
N MET A 319 3.51 -72.60 4.41
CA MET A 319 3.30 -72.27 2.98
C MET A 319 4.58 -71.92 2.20
N LEU A 320 5.69 -71.56 2.84
CA LEU A 320 6.87 -71.01 2.16
C LEU A 320 7.87 -72.06 1.61
N VAL A 321 7.60 -73.37 1.76
CA VAL A 321 8.49 -74.44 1.29
C VAL A 321 8.21 -74.89 -0.18
N VAL A 322 7.18 -74.37 -0.87
CA VAL A 322 6.67 -74.97 -2.14
C VAL A 322 6.73 -74.04 -3.38
N GLY A 323 7.59 -73.02 -3.43
CA GLY A 323 7.68 -72.09 -4.57
C GLY A 323 9.06 -71.97 -5.23
N PHE A 324 9.50 -73.00 -5.97
CA PHE A 324 10.67 -73.04 -6.86
C PHE A 324 10.19 -73.01 -8.32
N ASN A 325 10.73 -72.20 -9.25
CA ASN A 325 11.85 -72.46 -10.19
C ASN A 325 11.65 -71.41 -11.32
N LEU A 326 12.64 -70.77 -11.96
CA LEU A 326 14.01 -71.10 -12.36
C LEU A 326 14.94 -69.87 -12.18
#